data_AF-A0A949EYB2-F1
#
_entry.id   AF-A0A949EYB2-F1
#
_cell.length_a   1.000
_cell.length_b   1.000
_cell.length_c   1.000
_cell.angle_alpha   90.00
_cell.angle_beta   90.00
_cell.angle_gamma   90.00
#
_symmetry.space_group_name_H-M   'P 1'
#
loop_
_entity.id
_entity.type
_entity.pdbx_description
1 polymer ?
#
loop_
_entity_poly.entity_id
_entity_poly.type
_entity_poly.pdbx_seq_one_letter_code
_entity_poly.pdbx_strand_id
1 'polypeptide(L)'
;MFWGKKKLKKSYAEGLTAIQMSLYEVIVSILQDELSNDYSDFELKEAAAITVNKLGLRPEDRPDPASSSNKLANSLSNIKELTMIKEASALIFLFDYFISDKIDIARYEKAKKLGGPDFENIMTLLDIDNTSAHKIRSIAVSMSNKLHEIASFDIRKNL
;
A
#
# COMPACT_ATOMS: atom_id res chain seq x y z
N MET A 1 29.75 8.91 6.66
CA MET A 1 28.71 7.85 6.79
C MET A 1 27.27 8.41 6.92
N PHE A 2 27.04 9.56 7.56
CA PHE A 2 25.69 10.13 7.79
C PHE A 2 24.90 10.56 6.53
N TRP A 3 25.56 10.99 5.45
CA TRP A 3 24.87 11.43 4.22
C TRP A 3 24.18 10.30 3.46
N GLY A 4 24.69 9.06 3.56
CA GLY A 4 24.10 7.89 2.90
C GLY A 4 22.73 7.53 3.46
N LYS A 5 22.60 7.46 4.79
CA LYS A 5 21.34 7.11 5.47
C LYS A 5 20.23 8.14 5.22
N LYS A 6 20.56 9.44 5.14
CA LYS A 6 19.58 10.49 4.80
C LYS A 6 19.02 10.33 3.38
N LYS A 7 19.88 9.99 2.40
CA LYS A 7 19.47 9.73 1.01
C LYS A 7 18.59 8.49 0.89
N LEU A 8 18.89 7.45 1.67
CA LEU A 8 18.06 6.23 1.75
C LEU A 8 16.69 6.52 2.34
N LYS A 9 16.62 7.20 3.50
CA LYS A 9 15.33 7.63 4.11
C LYS A 9 14.45 8.40 3.14
N LYS A 10 15.02 9.32 2.35
CA LYS A 10 14.28 10.02 1.29
C LYS A 10 13.72 9.06 0.24
N SER A 11 14.50 8.06 -0.17
CA SER A 11 14.07 7.07 -1.17
C SER A 11 12.94 6.16 -0.66
N TYR A 12 12.99 5.77 0.62
CA TYR A 12 11.86 5.06 1.24
C TYR A 12 10.61 5.94 1.31
N ALA A 13 10.73 7.22 1.66
CA ALA A 13 9.58 8.12 1.73
C ALA A 13 8.94 8.36 0.35
N GLU A 14 9.76 8.53 -0.69
CA GLU A 14 9.33 8.58 -2.09
C GLU A 14 8.57 7.29 -2.47
N GLY A 15 9.16 6.13 -2.16
CA GLY A 15 8.56 4.84 -2.47
C GLY A 15 7.26 4.57 -1.71
N LEU A 16 7.19 4.96 -0.43
CA LEU A 16 6.01 4.82 0.41
C LEU A 16 4.84 5.62 -0.18
N THR A 17 5.11 6.85 -0.62
CA THR A 17 4.10 7.70 -1.26
C THR A 17 3.59 7.08 -2.57
N ALA A 18 4.49 6.57 -3.41
CA ALA A 18 4.13 5.95 -4.68
C ALA A 18 3.25 4.71 -4.49
N ILE A 19 3.61 3.83 -3.54
CA ILE A 19 2.82 2.62 -3.25
C ILE A 19 1.45 3.00 -2.67
N GLN A 20 1.37 3.99 -1.77
CA GLN A 20 0.10 4.46 -1.22
C GLN A 20 -0.83 5.03 -2.30
N MET A 21 -0.30 5.84 -3.22
CA MET A 21 -1.09 6.37 -4.35
C MET A 21 -1.60 5.26 -5.26
N SER A 22 -0.74 4.28 -5.57
CA SER A 22 -1.14 3.17 -6.45
C SER A 22 -2.15 2.24 -5.77
N LEU A 23 -2.05 2.06 -4.44
CA LEU A 23 -3.07 1.38 -3.66
C LEU A 23 -4.41 2.12 -3.67
N TYR A 24 -4.37 3.45 -3.61
CA TYR A 24 -5.59 4.25 -3.72
C TYR A 24 -6.25 4.04 -5.10
N GLU A 25 -5.48 4.14 -6.17
CA GLU A 25 -5.98 3.96 -7.54
C GLU A 25 -6.63 2.59 -7.73
N VAL A 26 -5.97 1.50 -7.30
CA VAL A 26 -6.52 0.17 -7.48
C VAL A 26 -7.77 -0.08 -6.63
N ILE A 27 -7.80 0.42 -5.40
CA ILE A 27 -9.00 0.29 -4.55
C ILE A 27 -10.16 1.06 -5.16
N VAL A 28 -9.93 2.28 -5.66
CA VAL A 28 -10.97 3.05 -6.37
C VAL A 28 -11.46 2.30 -7.59
N SER A 29 -10.56 1.77 -8.42
CA SER A 29 -10.94 1.02 -9.62
C SER A 29 -11.84 -0.18 -9.30
N ILE A 30 -11.42 -1.03 -8.34
CA ILE A 30 -12.18 -2.22 -7.97
C ILE A 30 -13.55 -1.81 -7.41
N LEU A 31 -13.61 -0.80 -6.55
CA LEU A 31 -14.87 -0.31 -6.00
C LEU A 31 -15.78 0.28 -7.08
N GLN A 32 -15.25 1.02 -8.05
CA GLN A 32 -16.03 1.56 -9.15
C GLN A 32 -16.63 0.45 -10.02
N ASP A 33 -15.85 -0.59 -10.31
CA ASP A 33 -16.33 -1.74 -11.08
C ASP A 33 -17.42 -2.53 -10.33
N GLU A 34 -17.28 -2.70 -9.01
CA GLU A 34 -18.23 -3.47 -8.20
C GLU A 34 -19.49 -2.68 -7.82
N LEU A 35 -19.36 -1.38 -7.52
CA LEU A 35 -20.35 -0.63 -6.73
C LEU A 35 -20.79 0.70 -7.34
N SER A 36 -20.38 1.04 -8.57
CA SER A 36 -20.75 2.31 -9.23
C SER A 36 -22.27 2.52 -9.43
N ASN A 37 -23.08 1.46 -9.39
CA ASN A 37 -24.54 1.57 -9.46
C ASN A 37 -25.18 1.90 -8.09
N ASP A 38 -24.49 1.60 -6.99
CA ASP A 38 -25.02 1.71 -5.63
C ASP A 38 -24.46 2.93 -4.87
N TYR A 39 -23.29 3.45 -5.28
CA TYR A 39 -22.58 4.53 -4.60
C TYR A 39 -22.04 5.56 -5.58
N SER A 40 -21.96 6.82 -5.14
CA SER A 40 -21.36 7.88 -5.94
C SER A 40 -19.83 7.72 -6.03
N ASP A 41 -19.25 8.24 -7.11
CA ASP A 41 -17.79 8.29 -7.30
C ASP A 41 -17.08 8.95 -6.10
N PHE A 42 -17.70 9.97 -5.50
CA PHE A 42 -17.18 10.64 -4.32
C PHE A 42 -17.10 9.69 -3.11
N GLU A 43 -18.16 8.95 -2.81
CA GLU A 43 -18.20 8.01 -1.67
C GLU A 43 -17.17 6.90 -1.83
N LEU A 44 -17.03 6.35 -3.04
CA LEU A 44 -16.04 5.31 -3.33
C LEU A 44 -14.61 5.82 -3.16
N LYS A 45 -14.31 7.02 -3.68
CA LYS A 45 -13.01 7.67 -3.52
C LYS A 45 -12.69 8.02 -2.07
N GLU A 46 -13.67 8.50 -1.31
CA GLU A 46 -13.47 8.79 0.10
C GLU A 46 -13.18 7.51 0.89
N ALA A 47 -13.95 6.46 0.66
CA ALA A 47 -13.77 5.18 1.32
C ALA A 47 -12.41 4.53 0.99
N ALA A 48 -11.96 4.63 -0.26
CA ALA A 48 -10.65 4.20 -0.68
C ALA A 48 -9.53 5.00 0.03
N ALA A 49 -9.66 6.33 0.10
CA ALA A 49 -8.68 7.19 0.77
C ALA A 49 -8.55 6.86 2.27
N ILE A 50 -9.67 6.69 2.98
CA ILE A 50 -9.67 6.28 4.39
C ILE A 50 -9.02 4.91 4.56
N THR A 51 -9.38 3.96 3.68
CA THR A 51 -8.81 2.61 3.71
C THR A 51 -7.30 2.64 3.52
N VAL A 52 -6.78 3.36 2.53
CA VAL A 52 -5.35 3.49 2.29
C VAL A 52 -4.66 4.18 3.46
N ASN A 53 -5.25 5.22 4.05
CA ASN A 53 -4.65 5.89 5.20
C ASN A 53 -4.52 4.94 6.40
N LYS A 54 -5.56 4.14 6.69
CA LYS A 54 -5.54 3.12 7.75
C LYS A 54 -4.57 1.97 7.47
N LEU A 55 -4.42 1.57 6.21
CA LEU A 55 -3.41 0.59 5.79
C LEU A 55 -1.99 1.18 5.87
N GLY A 56 -1.85 2.44 5.49
CA GLY A 56 -0.59 3.13 5.27
C GLY A 56 -0.06 3.92 6.47
N LEU A 57 -0.53 3.62 7.69
CA LEU A 57 -0.07 4.24 8.94
C LEU A 57 -0.22 5.77 9.03
N ARG A 58 -1.07 6.36 8.18
CA ARG A 58 -1.38 7.79 8.31
C ARG A 58 -2.39 7.99 9.44
N PRO A 59 -2.25 9.05 10.26
CA PRO A 59 -3.29 9.42 11.21
C PRO A 59 -4.64 9.50 10.49
N GLU A 60 -5.62 8.75 10.97
CA GLU A 60 -6.93 8.63 10.34
C GLU A 60 -8.00 8.37 11.40
N ASP A 61 -8.58 9.48 11.86
CA ASP A 61 -9.59 9.51 12.92
C ASP A 61 -10.99 9.17 12.40
N ARG A 62 -11.21 9.20 11.09
CA ARG A 62 -12.49 8.82 10.50
C ARG A 62 -12.76 7.33 10.74
N PRO A 63 -14.05 6.91 10.89
CA PRO A 63 -14.42 5.51 11.02
C PRO A 63 -13.87 4.67 9.86
N ASP A 64 -13.51 3.40 10.11
CA ASP A 64 -13.11 2.51 9.02
C ASP A 64 -14.35 2.18 8.18
N PRO A 65 -14.40 2.53 6.88
CA PRO A 65 -15.53 2.18 6.04
C PRO A 65 -15.75 0.66 5.98
N ALA A 66 -14.72 -0.15 6.23
CA ALA A 66 -14.82 -1.62 6.29
C ALA A 66 -15.47 -2.15 7.59
N SER A 67 -15.69 -1.32 8.61
CA SER A 67 -16.33 -1.77 9.87
C SER A 67 -17.85 -1.67 9.85
N SER A 68 -18.44 -1.24 8.73
CA SER A 68 -19.90 -1.13 8.57
C SER A 68 -20.50 -2.46 8.10
N SER A 69 -21.82 -2.59 8.14
CA SER A 69 -22.55 -3.80 7.69
C SER A 69 -23.21 -3.63 6.31
N ASN A 70 -22.54 -2.93 5.37
CA ASN A 70 -23.07 -2.63 4.04
C ASN A 70 -22.20 -3.21 2.91
N LYS A 71 -22.67 -3.08 1.66
CA LYS A 71 -21.95 -3.61 0.48
C LYS A 71 -20.54 -3.04 0.36
N LEU A 72 -20.39 -1.73 0.56
CA LEU A 72 -19.09 -1.06 0.55
C LEU A 72 -18.10 -1.67 1.56
N ALA A 73 -18.54 -1.93 2.79
CA ALA A 73 -17.69 -2.53 3.81
C ALA A 73 -17.25 -3.95 3.47
N ASN A 74 -18.15 -4.75 2.88
CA ASN A 74 -17.84 -6.09 2.42
C ASN A 74 -16.84 -6.08 1.26
N SER A 75 -17.04 -5.23 0.24
CA SER A 75 -16.09 -5.07 -0.87
C SER A 75 -14.71 -4.62 -0.37
N LEU A 76 -14.65 -3.61 0.50
CA LEU A 76 -13.38 -3.18 1.08
C LEU A 76 -12.68 -4.27 1.90
N SER A 77 -13.43 -5.05 2.66
CA SER A 77 -12.88 -6.18 3.41
C SER A 77 -12.28 -7.22 2.47
N ASN A 78 -12.98 -7.56 1.39
CA ASN A 78 -12.48 -8.49 0.38
C ASN A 78 -11.24 -7.94 -0.35
N ILE A 79 -11.24 -6.66 -0.71
CA ILE A 79 -10.09 -5.99 -1.36
C ILE A 79 -8.85 -6.04 -0.46
N LYS A 80 -9.00 -5.76 0.85
CA LYS A 80 -7.90 -5.84 1.84
C LYS A 80 -7.29 -7.25 1.92
N GLU A 81 -8.07 -8.28 1.58
CA GLU A 81 -7.62 -9.67 1.63
C GLU A 81 -6.85 -10.12 0.37
N LEU A 82 -6.90 -9.36 -0.72
CA LEU A 82 -6.16 -9.64 -1.95
C LEU A 82 -4.65 -9.66 -1.69
N THR A 83 -3.96 -10.68 -2.20
CA THR A 83 -2.51 -10.89 -2.00
C THR A 83 -1.70 -9.64 -2.35
N MET A 84 -1.97 -9.02 -3.50
CA MET A 84 -1.30 -7.80 -3.94
C MET A 84 -1.46 -6.62 -2.96
N ILE A 85 -2.64 -6.48 -2.34
CA ILE A 85 -2.94 -5.39 -1.40
C ILE A 85 -2.20 -5.65 -0.09
N LYS A 86 -2.14 -6.91 0.36
CA LYS A 86 -1.35 -7.32 1.53
C LYS A 86 0.14 -7.09 1.31
N GLU A 87 0.69 -7.50 0.17
CA GLU A 87 2.11 -7.31 -0.17
C GLU A 87 2.49 -5.83 -0.26
N ALA A 88 1.67 -5.01 -0.93
CA ALA A 88 1.89 -3.56 -0.99
C ALA A 88 1.78 -2.91 0.40
N SER A 89 0.82 -3.33 1.22
CA SER A 89 0.70 -2.88 2.61
C SER A 89 1.93 -3.27 3.44
N ALA A 90 2.44 -4.50 3.28
CA ALA A 90 3.66 -4.96 3.94
C ALA A 90 4.87 -4.09 3.59
N LEU A 91 5.03 -3.72 2.32
CA LEU A 91 6.08 -2.80 1.88
C LEU A 91 5.91 -1.40 2.49
N ILE A 92 4.69 -0.90 2.67
CA ILE A 92 4.47 0.38 3.36
C ILE A 92 4.94 0.30 4.81
N PHE A 93 4.53 -0.74 5.56
CA PHE A 93 4.99 -0.95 6.94
C PHE A 93 6.51 -1.05 7.02
N LEU A 94 7.12 -1.73 6.05
CA LEU A 94 8.56 -1.94 6.03
C LEU A 94 9.34 -0.67 5.67
N PHE A 95 8.86 0.11 4.70
CA PHE A 95 9.47 1.40 4.36
C PHE A 95 9.35 2.38 5.52
N ASP A 96 8.18 2.43 6.16
CA ASP A 96 7.97 3.26 7.34
C ASP A 96 8.88 2.83 8.52
N TYR A 97 9.07 1.52 8.72
CA TYR A 97 10.04 0.98 9.68
C TYR A 97 11.46 1.49 9.40
N PHE A 98 11.93 1.48 8.14
CA PHE A 98 13.26 1.98 7.78
C PHE A 98 13.41 3.51 7.81
N ILE A 99 12.31 4.25 7.64
CA ILE A 99 12.30 5.71 7.78
C ILE A 99 12.39 6.12 9.25
N SER A 100 11.73 5.36 10.14
CA SER A 100 11.68 5.64 11.57
C SER A 100 13.08 5.77 12.20
N ASP A 101 13.22 6.68 13.16
CA ASP A 101 14.43 6.78 14.00
C ASP A 101 14.41 5.80 15.18
N LYS A 102 13.27 5.14 15.40
CA LYS A 102 13.07 4.14 16.46
C LYS A 102 12.74 2.78 15.85
N ILE A 103 13.32 1.73 16.42
CA ILE A 103 12.95 0.35 16.09
C ILE A 103 11.50 0.13 16.56
N ASP A 104 10.59 -0.01 15.61
CA ASP A 104 9.18 -0.31 15.86
C ASP A 104 8.89 -1.77 15.48
N ILE A 105 8.99 -2.65 16.48
CA ILE A 105 8.77 -4.09 16.31
C ILE A 105 7.33 -4.38 15.86
N ALA A 106 6.35 -3.60 16.32
CA ALA A 106 4.96 -3.82 15.95
C ALA A 106 4.74 -3.60 14.45
N ARG A 107 5.41 -2.60 13.86
CA ARG A 107 5.39 -2.38 12.40
C ARG A 107 6.06 -3.51 11.64
N TYR A 108 7.21 -3.98 12.12
CA TYR A 108 7.90 -5.12 11.53
C TYR A 108 7.02 -6.39 11.53
N GLU A 109 6.44 -6.74 12.67
CA GLU A 109 5.58 -7.92 12.79
C GLU A 109 4.32 -7.80 11.91
N LYS A 110 3.76 -6.59 11.80
CA LYS A 110 2.63 -6.34 10.90
C LYS A 110 3.03 -6.49 9.43
N ALA A 111 4.21 -5.98 9.03
CA ALA A 111 4.76 -6.19 7.70
C ALA A 111 4.95 -7.68 7.41
N LYS A 112 5.55 -8.42 8.35
CA LYS A 112 5.80 -9.86 8.25
C LYS A 112 4.52 -10.67 8.08
N LYS A 113 3.48 -10.36 8.86
CA LYS A 113 2.17 -11.02 8.76
C LYS A 113 1.53 -10.84 7.38
N LEU A 114 1.76 -9.69 6.75
CA LEU A 114 1.15 -9.33 5.46
C LEU A 114 2.01 -9.76 4.25
N GLY A 115 3.34 -9.74 4.37
CA GLY A 115 4.26 -9.86 3.25
C GLY A 115 4.43 -11.26 2.66
N GLY A 116 3.72 -12.25 3.19
CA GLY A 116 3.68 -13.60 2.62
C GLY A 116 5.03 -14.33 2.68
N PRO A 117 5.20 -15.38 1.86
CA PRO A 117 6.36 -16.28 1.93
C PRO A 117 7.69 -15.62 1.55
N ASP A 118 7.68 -14.58 0.70
CA ASP A 118 8.89 -13.89 0.24
C ASP A 118 9.33 -12.73 1.14
N PHE A 119 8.62 -12.47 2.24
CA PHE A 119 8.85 -11.32 3.10
C PHE A 119 10.31 -11.20 3.58
N GLU A 120 10.89 -12.28 4.12
CA GLU A 120 12.25 -12.27 4.68
C GLU A 120 13.32 -11.99 3.60
N ASN A 121 13.08 -12.45 2.37
CA ASN A 121 13.94 -12.15 1.23
C ASN A 121 13.88 -10.65 0.89
N ILE A 122 12.68 -10.08 0.81
CA ILE A 122 12.45 -8.66 0.54
C ILE A 122 13.03 -7.78 1.65
N MET A 123 12.85 -8.16 2.92
CA MET A 123 13.42 -7.51 4.09
C MET A 123 14.94 -7.40 3.97
N THR A 124 15.61 -8.53 3.73
CA THR A 124 17.07 -8.58 3.58
C THR A 124 17.56 -7.70 2.42
N LEU A 125 16.82 -7.68 1.31
CA LEU A 125 17.15 -6.84 0.14
C LEU A 125 17.00 -5.33 0.41
N LEU A 126 16.14 -4.97 1.35
CA LEU A 126 15.79 -3.60 1.71
C LEU A 126 16.49 -3.11 2.97
N ASP A 127 17.26 -3.94 3.67
CA ASP A 127 18.02 -3.53 4.86
C ASP A 127 18.88 -2.29 4.54
N ILE A 128 18.76 -1.26 5.39
CA ILE A 128 19.41 0.04 5.21
C ILE A 128 20.94 -0.05 5.10
N ASP A 129 21.54 -1.07 5.70
CA ASP A 129 22.99 -1.28 5.67
C ASP A 129 23.43 -2.09 4.43
N ASN A 130 22.49 -2.77 3.74
CA ASN A 130 22.76 -3.63 2.58
C ASN A 130 22.08 -3.18 1.28
N THR A 131 21.49 -1.97 1.27
CA THR A 131 20.69 -1.48 0.14
C THR A 131 21.20 -0.18 -0.46
N SER A 132 20.57 0.24 -1.57
CA SER A 132 20.85 1.51 -2.23
C SER A 132 19.57 2.25 -2.57
N ALA A 133 19.68 3.58 -2.71
CA ALA A 133 18.56 4.43 -3.13
C ALA A 133 17.92 3.97 -4.45
N HIS A 134 18.76 3.48 -5.39
CA HIS A 134 18.28 2.95 -6.66
C HIS A 134 17.45 1.68 -6.47
N LYS A 135 17.90 0.75 -5.61
CA LYS A 135 17.20 -0.50 -5.33
C LYS A 135 15.86 -0.27 -4.64
N ILE A 136 15.82 0.61 -3.63
CA ILE A 136 14.56 1.01 -2.96
C ILE A 136 13.56 1.55 -3.98
N ARG A 137 14.00 2.47 -4.84
CA ARG A 137 13.15 3.03 -5.90
C ARG A 137 12.69 1.98 -6.91
N SER A 138 13.58 1.10 -7.34
CA SER A 138 13.23 0.03 -8.28
C SER A 138 12.13 -0.87 -7.74
N ILE A 139 12.20 -1.24 -6.45
CA ILE A 139 11.17 -2.05 -5.80
C ILE A 139 9.85 -1.27 -5.70
N ALA A 140 9.91 -0.01 -5.25
CA ALA A 140 8.73 0.83 -5.12
C ALA A 140 8.03 1.06 -6.47
N VAL A 141 8.79 1.36 -7.52
CA VAL A 141 8.29 1.54 -8.89
C VAL A 141 7.71 0.24 -9.44
N SER A 142 8.37 -0.89 -9.24
CA SER A 142 7.85 -2.19 -9.68
C SER A 142 6.50 -2.52 -9.05
N MET A 143 6.36 -2.31 -7.73
CA MET A 143 5.08 -2.51 -7.03
C MET A 143 4.02 -1.50 -7.50
N SER A 144 4.38 -0.21 -7.59
CA SER A 144 3.49 0.85 -8.06
C SER A 144 2.97 0.58 -9.48
N ASN A 145 3.85 0.19 -10.40
CA ASN A 145 3.47 -0.15 -11.77
C ASN A 145 2.50 -1.33 -11.82
N LYS A 146 2.76 -2.40 -11.06
CA LYS A 146 1.84 -3.55 -10.99
C LYS A 146 0.45 -3.15 -10.48
N LEU A 147 0.39 -2.33 -9.44
CA LEU A 147 -0.86 -1.81 -8.90
C LEU A 147 -1.60 -0.93 -9.92
N HIS A 148 -0.87 -0.05 -10.60
CA HIS A 148 -1.41 0.84 -11.63
C HIS A 148 -1.91 0.08 -12.86
N GLU A 149 -1.17 -0.92 -13.33
CA GLU A 149 -1.59 -1.80 -14.44
C GLU A 149 -2.95 -2.43 -14.14
N ILE A 150 -3.14 -2.94 -12.91
CA ILE A 150 -4.41 -3.53 -12.48
C ILE A 150 -5.50 -2.47 -12.37
N ALA A 151 -5.22 -1.30 -11.80
CA ALA A 151 -6.18 -0.19 -11.72
C ALA A 151 -6.59 0.33 -13.11
N SER A 152 -5.73 0.22 -14.11
CA SER A 152 -5.98 0.66 -15.48
C SER A 152 -6.62 -0.42 -16.35
N PHE A 153 -6.73 -1.65 -15.85
CA PHE A 153 -7.21 -2.79 -16.60
C PHE A 153 -8.73 -2.74 -16.77
N ASP A 154 -9.18 -2.08 -17.83
CA ASP A 154 -10.60 -2.00 -18.20
C ASP A 154 -10.97 -3.17 -19.12
N ILE A 155 -11.69 -4.16 -18.58
CA ILE A 155 -12.22 -5.29 -19.37
C ILE A 155 -13.20 -4.81 -20.45
N ARG A 156 -13.89 -3.68 -20.21
CA ARG A 156 -14.92 -3.15 -21.14
C ARG A 156 -14.33 -2.53 -22.40
N LYS A 157 -13.03 -2.21 -22.43
CA LYS A 157 -12.34 -1.71 -23.62
C LYS A 157 -11.75 -2.81 -24.51
N ASN A 158 -11.75 -4.05 -24.04
CA ASN A 158 -11.16 -5.21 -24.73
C ASN A 158 -12.22 -6.22 -25.24
N LEU A 159 -13.50 -5.84 -25.19
CA LEU A 159 -14.65 -6.55 -25.78
C LEU A 159 -15.29 -5.68 -26.86
#